data_AF-A0A4Q7TKH7-F1
#
_entry.id   AF-A0A4Q7TKH7-F1
#
_cell.length_a   1.000
_cell.length_b   1.000
_cell.length_c   1.000
_cell.angle_alpha   90.00
_cell.angle_beta   90.00
_cell.angle_gamma   90.00
#
_symmetry.space_group_name_H-M   'P 1'
#
loop_
_entity.id
_entity.type
_entity.pdbx_description
1 polymer ?
#
loop_
_entity_poly.entity_id
_entity_poly.type
_entity_poly.pdbx_seq_one_letter_code
_entity_poly.pdbx_strand_id
1 'polypeptide(L)'
;MSKGASKTSTSPVKTRFAVMALIAPLVLLTLGCSEMDATEPAPVATSERHGAELRAACLTERGWDVVVAPDNAVAAEIPADQMDVYVRDSEECGEGLAPDRQSFTTEQWGEWYALAIEAADCLADEGFAVDDRPSLQAFTDANGDWSPHIALFEAGLISSSQIENLRETCPQPIYYG
;
A
#
# COMPACT_ATOMS: atom_id res chain seq x y z
N MET A 1 -71.09 40.76 14.24
CA MET A 1 -71.07 40.58 15.71
C MET A 1 -69.61 40.45 16.15
N SER A 2 -69.23 41.21 17.18
CA SER A 2 -68.01 41.25 18.04
C SER A 2 -66.65 40.74 17.50
N LYS A 3 -65.59 41.55 17.36
CA LYS A 3 -64.79 42.37 18.32
C LYS A 3 -63.62 41.60 18.98
N GLY A 4 -62.43 42.23 18.92
CA GLY A 4 -61.22 41.97 19.73
C GLY A 4 -60.00 41.76 18.83
N ALA A 5 -59.22 42.74 18.36
CA ALA A 5 -58.50 43.84 19.01
C ALA A 5 -57.49 43.38 20.08
N SER A 6 -56.21 43.34 19.71
CA SER A 6 -55.11 43.56 20.65
C SER A 6 -54.07 44.50 20.03
N LYS A 7 -53.61 45.43 20.86
CA LYS A 7 -52.96 46.70 20.53
C LYS A 7 -51.45 46.64 20.81
N THR A 8 -50.69 47.31 19.93
CA THR A 8 -49.55 48.22 20.15
C THR A 8 -48.47 47.92 21.21
N SER A 9 -47.19 48.01 20.79
CA SER A 9 -46.19 48.91 21.43
C SER A 9 -44.95 49.02 20.51
N THR A 10 -44.66 50.16 19.86
CA THR A 10 -43.66 51.22 20.23
C THR A 10 -42.27 50.67 20.62
N SER A 11 -41.11 51.15 20.18
CA SER A 11 -40.62 52.15 19.21
C SER A 11 -39.05 52.10 19.27
N PRO A 12 -38.30 52.84 18.42
CA PRO A 12 -36.89 52.59 18.11
C PRO A 12 -35.91 53.34 19.03
N VAL A 13 -34.67 52.84 19.17
CA VAL A 13 -33.55 53.60 19.74
C VAL A 13 -32.64 54.08 18.61
N LYS A 14 -32.69 55.39 18.37
CA LYS A 14 -31.67 56.17 17.67
C LYS A 14 -30.45 56.34 18.59
N THR A 15 -29.26 56.43 18.02
CA THR A 15 -28.45 57.68 17.95
C THR A 15 -26.96 57.35 17.92
N ARG A 16 -26.32 57.90 16.89
CA ARG A 16 -24.88 57.94 16.58
C ARG A 16 -24.11 58.67 17.69
N PHE A 17 -22.86 58.29 17.97
CA PHE A 17 -21.76 59.24 18.21
C PHE A 17 -20.41 58.58 17.91
N ALA A 18 -19.58 59.34 17.20
CA ALA A 18 -18.23 59.04 16.76
C ALA A 18 -17.21 59.21 17.90
N VAL A 19 -15.99 58.68 17.72
CA VAL A 19 -14.71 59.43 17.67
C VAL A 19 -13.53 58.47 17.90
N MET A 20 -12.56 58.59 16.98
CA MET A 20 -11.19 58.07 16.94
C MET A 20 -10.42 58.00 18.28
N ALA A 21 -9.60 56.95 18.43
CA ALA A 21 -8.25 57.07 19.00
C ALA A 21 -7.35 55.87 18.61
N LEU A 22 -6.37 56.15 17.74
CA LEU A 22 -5.02 55.59 17.59
C LEU A 22 -4.53 54.55 18.63
N ILE A 23 -4.09 53.35 18.19
CA ILE A 23 -2.85 52.67 18.63
C ILE A 23 -2.26 51.86 17.45
N ALA A 24 -0.94 51.94 17.31
CA ALA A 24 -0.03 51.52 16.25
C ALA A 24 0.07 49.98 16.00
N PRO A 25 0.73 49.54 14.91
CA PRO A 25 0.58 48.21 14.32
C PRO A 25 1.51 47.17 14.97
N LEU A 26 0.93 46.05 15.43
CA LEU A 26 1.70 44.87 15.83
C LEU A 26 1.82 43.95 14.61
N VAL A 27 2.78 44.26 13.73
CA VAL A 27 3.23 43.35 12.68
C VAL A 27 3.92 42.19 13.38
N LEU A 28 3.17 41.12 13.66
CA LEU A 28 3.76 39.83 14.00
C LEU A 28 4.50 39.34 12.76
N LEU A 29 5.81 39.52 12.76
CA LEU A 29 6.75 38.71 12.00
C LEU A 29 6.63 37.26 12.52
N THR A 30 5.63 36.53 12.01
CA THR A 30 5.67 35.07 12.08
C THR A 30 6.83 34.64 11.22
N LEU A 31 7.96 34.36 11.86
CA LEU A 31 9.02 33.53 11.29
C LEU A 31 8.34 32.30 10.70
N GLY A 32 8.29 32.24 9.37
CA GLY A 32 8.01 31.02 8.66
C GLY A 32 9.12 30.06 9.03
N CYS A 33 8.82 29.11 9.92
CA CYS A 33 9.46 27.82 9.86
C CYS A 33 9.13 27.26 8.47
N SER A 34 10.01 27.49 7.51
CA SER A 34 10.23 26.50 6.47
C SER A 34 10.77 25.28 7.23
N GLU A 35 9.85 24.43 7.67
CA GLU A 35 10.16 23.06 7.98
C GLU A 35 10.73 22.52 6.68
N MET A 36 12.05 22.48 6.61
CA MET A 36 12.75 21.67 5.63
C MET A 36 12.25 20.28 5.93
N ASP A 37 11.28 19.85 5.12
CA ASP A 37 10.81 18.49 5.03
C ASP A 37 12.07 17.66 4.81
N ALA A 38 12.65 17.19 5.90
CA ALA A 38 13.70 16.21 5.88
C ALA A 38 13.03 15.06 5.19
N THR A 39 13.40 14.80 3.94
CA THR A 39 12.92 13.67 3.16
C THR A 39 13.07 12.44 4.03
N GLU A 40 11.99 12.07 4.73
CA GLU A 40 11.96 10.82 5.45
C GLU A 40 12.14 9.76 4.37
N PRO A 41 13.06 8.80 4.56
CA PRO A 41 13.17 7.70 3.63
C PRO A 41 11.78 7.06 3.51
N ALA A 42 11.33 6.85 2.27
CA ALA A 42 10.08 6.16 2.01
C ALA A 42 10.04 4.86 2.83
N PRO A 43 8.89 4.50 3.43
CA PRO A 43 8.80 3.32 4.25
C PRO A 43 9.13 2.09 3.39
N VAL A 44 10.19 1.37 3.75
CA VAL A 44 10.52 0.08 3.13
C VAL A 44 9.67 -0.99 3.81
N ALA A 45 8.99 -1.84 3.04
CA ALA A 45 8.22 -2.92 3.61
C ALA A 45 9.13 -3.92 4.33
N THR A 46 8.69 -4.37 5.51
CA THR A 46 9.40 -5.39 6.31
C THR A 46 8.81 -6.78 6.16
N SER A 47 7.68 -6.90 5.46
CA SER A 47 7.01 -8.14 5.13
C SER A 47 6.05 -7.93 3.97
N GLU A 48 5.56 -9.05 3.44
CA GLU A 48 4.48 -9.12 2.47
C GLU A 48 3.28 -8.23 2.81
N ARG A 49 2.71 -8.53 3.98
CA ARG A 49 1.54 -7.89 4.56
C ARG A 49 1.81 -6.41 4.78
N HIS A 50 2.98 -6.05 5.30
CA HIS A 50 3.33 -4.66 5.57
C HIS A 50 3.43 -3.84 4.28
N GLY A 51 3.99 -4.40 3.21
CA GLY A 51 4.03 -3.74 1.90
C GLY A 51 2.62 -3.52 1.33
N ALA A 52 1.74 -4.51 1.45
CA ALA A 52 0.35 -4.38 1.05
C ALA A 52 -0.42 -3.32 1.87
N GLU A 53 -0.18 -3.27 3.19
CA GLU A 53 -0.76 -2.27 4.09
C GLU A 53 -0.28 -0.86 3.77
N LEU A 54 1.01 -0.67 3.50
CA LEU A 54 1.58 0.62 3.09
C LEU A 54 1.00 1.09 1.75
N ARG A 55 0.92 0.19 0.76
CA ARG A 55 0.30 0.51 -0.53
C ARG A 55 -1.18 0.85 -0.38
N ALA A 56 -1.92 0.08 0.39
CA ALA A 56 -3.34 0.31 0.66
C ALA A 56 -3.59 1.65 1.36
N ALA A 57 -2.72 2.03 2.31
CA ALA A 57 -2.79 3.33 2.97
C ALA A 57 -2.60 4.49 1.95
N CYS A 58 -1.57 4.42 1.11
CA CYS A 58 -1.34 5.42 0.06
C CYS A 58 -2.52 5.52 -0.93
N LEU A 59 -3.08 4.39 -1.37
CA LEU A 59 -4.24 4.37 -2.26
C LEU A 59 -5.49 4.95 -1.58
N THR A 60 -5.68 4.67 -0.29
CA THR A 60 -6.78 5.25 0.50
C THR A 60 -6.64 6.78 0.60
N GLU A 61 -5.43 7.30 0.80
CA GLU A 61 -5.16 8.74 0.79
C GLU A 61 -5.46 9.41 -0.56
N ARG A 62 -5.30 8.66 -1.66
CA ARG A 62 -5.68 9.08 -3.01
C ARG A 62 -7.19 8.94 -3.30
N GLY A 63 -7.96 8.41 -2.36
CA GLY A 63 -9.43 8.31 -2.45
C GLY A 63 -9.94 6.99 -3.02
N TRP A 64 -9.09 5.97 -3.14
CA TRP A 64 -9.52 4.63 -3.52
C TRP A 64 -10.09 3.87 -2.32
N ASP A 65 -11.21 3.16 -2.52
CA ASP A 65 -11.75 2.23 -1.54
C ASP A 65 -11.07 0.87 -1.73
N VAL A 66 -10.05 0.59 -0.91
CA VAL A 66 -9.20 -0.60 -1.02
C VAL A 66 -9.09 -1.33 0.30
N VAL A 67 -8.90 -2.65 0.22
CA VAL A 67 -8.64 -3.51 1.38
C VAL A 67 -7.48 -4.45 1.12
N VAL A 68 -6.72 -4.80 2.15
CA VAL A 68 -5.72 -5.87 2.06
C VAL A 68 -6.42 -7.21 2.28
N ALA A 69 -6.46 -8.05 1.26
CA ALA A 69 -7.04 -9.39 1.30
C ALA A 69 -6.15 -10.37 2.10
N PRO A 70 -6.67 -11.53 2.54
CA PRO A 70 -5.90 -12.50 3.32
C PRO A 70 -4.60 -12.98 2.66
N ASP A 71 -4.56 -13.01 1.32
CA ASP A 71 -3.43 -13.36 0.47
C ASP A 71 -2.43 -12.21 0.24
N ASN A 72 -2.55 -11.11 0.99
CA ASN A 72 -1.75 -9.88 0.89
C ASN A 72 -1.99 -9.07 -0.40
N ALA A 73 -2.98 -9.42 -1.23
CA ALA A 73 -3.35 -8.57 -2.37
C ALA A 73 -4.07 -7.29 -1.90
N VAL A 74 -3.82 -6.17 -2.58
CA VAL A 74 -4.66 -4.96 -2.42
C VAL A 74 -5.86 -5.09 -3.36
N ALA A 75 -7.03 -5.35 -2.79
CA ALA A 75 -8.28 -5.55 -3.51
C ALA A 75 -9.11 -4.27 -3.54
N ALA A 76 -9.75 -4.01 -4.68
CA ALA A 76 -10.58 -2.83 -4.91
C ALA A 76 -11.63 -3.08 -6.01
N GLU A 77 -12.80 -2.46 -5.90
CA GLU A 77 -13.76 -2.40 -7.00
C GLU A 77 -13.52 -1.14 -7.84
N ILE A 78 -12.91 -1.31 -9.02
CA ILE A 78 -12.49 -0.20 -9.87
C ILE A 78 -13.44 -0.03 -11.06
N PRO A 79 -14.07 1.15 -11.24
CA PRO A 79 -14.82 1.48 -12.45
C PRO A 79 -13.93 1.36 -13.70
N ALA A 80 -14.48 0.82 -14.79
CA ALA A 80 -13.70 0.55 -16.01
C ALA A 80 -13.06 1.82 -16.62
N ASP A 81 -13.69 2.98 -16.46
CA ASP A 81 -13.20 4.28 -16.92
C ASP A 81 -12.10 4.89 -16.03
N GLN A 82 -11.86 4.30 -14.86
CA GLN A 82 -10.87 4.72 -13.87
C GLN A 82 -9.67 3.76 -13.78
N MET A 83 -9.67 2.66 -14.54
CA MET A 83 -8.65 1.62 -14.46
C MET A 83 -7.23 2.15 -14.69
N ASP A 84 -7.03 2.96 -15.72
CA ASP A 84 -5.69 3.50 -16.04
C ASP A 84 -5.17 4.43 -14.92
N VAL A 85 -6.08 5.16 -14.28
CA VAL A 85 -5.76 6.04 -13.14
C VAL A 85 -5.38 5.21 -11.92
N TYR A 86 -6.14 4.14 -11.64
CA TYR A 86 -5.86 3.22 -10.55
C TYR A 86 -4.53 2.49 -10.73
N VAL A 87 -4.24 1.99 -11.94
CA VAL A 87 -2.98 1.31 -12.24
C VAL A 87 -1.79 2.22 -11.96
N ARG A 88 -1.81 3.44 -12.50
CA ARG A 88 -0.76 4.44 -12.24
C ARG A 88 -0.61 4.74 -10.75
N ASP A 89 -1.72 4.98 -10.05
CA ASP A 89 -1.68 5.28 -8.62
C ASP A 89 -1.17 4.10 -7.79
N SER A 90 -1.51 2.86 -8.17
CA SER A 90 -1.04 1.63 -7.53
C SER A 90 0.45 1.39 -7.76
N GLU A 91 0.97 1.69 -8.96
CA GLU A 91 2.40 1.67 -9.27
C GLU A 91 3.15 2.70 -8.43
N GLU A 92 2.71 3.97 -8.43
CA GLU A 92 3.32 5.04 -7.64
C GLU A 92 3.26 4.77 -6.14
N CYS A 93 2.14 4.24 -5.63
CA CYS A 93 2.00 3.84 -4.23
C CYS A 93 2.79 2.57 -3.88
N GLY A 94 3.26 1.81 -4.87
CA GLY A 94 4.07 0.61 -4.69
C GLY A 94 5.57 0.86 -4.79
N GLU A 95 5.98 2.00 -5.36
CA GLU A 95 7.38 2.32 -5.64
C GLU A 95 8.21 2.31 -4.35
N GLY A 96 9.31 1.55 -4.36
CA GLY A 96 10.25 1.47 -3.23
C GLY A 96 9.74 0.72 -1.99
N LEU A 97 8.48 0.26 -1.97
CA LEU A 97 7.98 -0.57 -0.88
C LEU A 97 8.65 -1.93 -0.87
N ALA A 98 8.90 -2.48 -2.06
CA ALA A 98 9.57 -3.74 -2.19
C ALA A 98 11.10 -3.59 -2.08
N PRO A 99 11.77 -4.52 -1.39
CA PRO A 99 13.22 -4.55 -1.36
C PRO A 99 13.82 -4.69 -2.77
N ASP A 100 14.75 -3.78 -3.08
CA ASP A 100 15.49 -3.79 -4.34
C ASP A 100 16.38 -5.03 -4.42
N ARG A 101 15.98 -6.00 -5.24
CA ARG A 101 16.75 -7.24 -5.47
C ARG A 101 18.12 -6.98 -6.10
N GLN A 102 18.33 -5.83 -6.77
CA GLN A 102 19.66 -5.44 -7.26
C GLN A 102 20.60 -5.02 -6.12
N SER A 103 20.04 -4.63 -4.97
CA SER A 103 20.80 -4.27 -3.77
C SER A 103 21.13 -5.43 -2.86
N PHE A 104 20.65 -6.63 -3.19
CA PHE A 104 20.86 -7.83 -2.40
C PHE A 104 22.33 -8.18 -2.19
N THR A 105 22.67 -8.50 -0.95
CA THR A 105 23.94 -9.16 -0.65
C THR A 105 23.91 -10.62 -1.10
N THR A 106 25.09 -11.22 -1.24
CA THR A 106 25.22 -12.66 -1.50
C THR A 106 24.53 -13.52 -0.43
N GLU A 107 24.54 -13.05 0.82
CA GLU A 107 23.87 -13.74 1.93
C GLU A 107 22.34 -13.72 1.75
N GLN A 108 21.76 -12.57 1.42
CA GLN A 108 20.33 -12.44 1.16
C GLN A 108 19.87 -13.29 -0.04
N TRP A 109 20.67 -13.36 -1.11
CA TRP A 109 20.41 -14.29 -2.22
C TRP A 109 20.45 -15.76 -1.77
N GLY A 110 21.42 -16.11 -0.91
CA GLY A 110 21.53 -17.44 -0.34
C GLY A 110 20.34 -17.83 0.52
N GLU A 111 19.89 -16.93 1.39
CA GLU A 111 18.71 -17.11 2.24
C GLU A 111 17.44 -17.29 1.41
N TRP A 112 17.21 -16.44 0.40
CA TRP A 112 16.05 -16.57 -0.46
C TRP A 112 16.05 -17.87 -1.27
N TYR A 113 17.20 -18.23 -1.85
CA TYR A 113 17.35 -19.50 -2.55
C TYR A 113 17.09 -20.70 -1.62
N ALA A 114 17.61 -20.69 -0.40
CA ALA A 114 17.39 -21.76 0.57
C ALA A 114 15.90 -21.98 0.85
N LEU A 115 15.14 -20.91 1.01
CA LEU A 115 13.69 -20.98 1.21
C LEU A 115 12.94 -21.48 -0.03
N ALA A 116 13.40 -21.13 -1.24
CA ALA A 116 12.82 -21.68 -2.48
C ALA A 116 13.06 -23.20 -2.59
N ILE A 117 14.22 -23.68 -2.14
CA ILE A 117 14.53 -25.11 -2.04
C ILE A 117 13.70 -25.79 -0.96
N GLU A 118 13.51 -25.17 0.21
CA GLU A 118 12.64 -25.69 1.27
C GLU A 118 11.20 -25.89 0.78
N ALA A 119 10.66 -24.94 0.02
CA ALA A 119 9.35 -25.10 -0.61
C ALA A 119 9.32 -26.27 -1.61
N ALA A 120 10.39 -26.46 -2.39
CA ALA A 120 10.51 -27.58 -3.33
C ALA A 120 10.66 -28.94 -2.64
N ASP A 121 11.29 -28.98 -1.47
CA ASP A 121 11.40 -30.18 -0.63
C ASP A 121 10.05 -30.52 0.01
N CYS A 122 9.34 -29.53 0.56
CA CYS A 122 7.98 -29.73 1.06
C CYS A 122 7.04 -30.28 -0.03
N LEU A 123 7.10 -29.73 -1.25
CA LEU A 123 6.28 -30.22 -2.36
C LEU A 123 6.60 -31.69 -2.69
N ALA A 124 7.88 -32.10 -2.60
CA ALA A 124 8.28 -33.48 -2.81
C ALA A 124 7.71 -34.41 -1.72
N ASP A 125 7.68 -33.95 -0.46
CA ASP A 125 7.05 -34.67 0.65
C ASP A 125 5.53 -34.81 0.48
N GLU A 126 4.87 -33.82 -0.11
CA GLU A 126 3.46 -33.86 -0.54
C GLU A 126 3.21 -34.74 -1.79
N GLY A 127 4.26 -35.31 -2.37
CA GLY A 127 4.20 -36.22 -3.51
C GLY A 127 4.38 -35.58 -4.88
N PHE A 128 4.79 -34.31 -4.93
CA PHE A 128 5.06 -33.57 -6.17
C PHE A 128 6.57 -33.38 -6.37
N ALA A 129 7.18 -34.23 -7.20
CA ALA A 129 8.60 -34.11 -7.52
C ALA A 129 8.88 -32.83 -8.34
N VAL A 130 9.81 -32.01 -7.87
CA VAL A 130 10.29 -30.80 -8.56
C VAL A 130 11.71 -31.06 -9.04
N ASP A 131 11.85 -31.49 -10.30
CA ASP A 131 13.12 -31.95 -10.86
C ASP A 131 14.01 -30.80 -11.37
N ASP A 132 13.43 -29.68 -11.80
CA ASP A 132 14.14 -28.55 -12.43
C ASP A 132 14.58 -27.48 -11.42
N ARG A 133 15.30 -27.91 -10.37
CA ARG A 133 15.83 -27.00 -9.34
C ARG A 133 17.07 -26.26 -9.88
N PRO A 134 17.05 -24.92 -9.97
CA PRO A 134 18.21 -24.16 -10.43
C PRO A 134 19.34 -24.22 -9.39
N SER A 135 20.57 -23.94 -9.81
CA SER A 135 21.64 -23.63 -8.84
C SER A 135 21.42 -22.24 -8.23
N LEU A 136 22.04 -21.95 -7.08
CA LEU A 136 22.03 -20.60 -6.50
C LEU A 136 22.47 -19.54 -7.52
N GLN A 137 23.53 -19.81 -8.29
CA GLN A 137 24.00 -18.87 -9.31
C GLN A 137 22.94 -18.62 -10.39
N ALA A 138 22.30 -19.68 -10.90
CA ALA A 138 21.25 -19.53 -11.91
C ALA A 138 20.01 -18.81 -11.34
N PHE A 139 19.68 -19.06 -10.07
CA PHE A 139 18.59 -18.38 -9.36
C PHE A 139 18.88 -16.87 -9.22
N THR A 140 20.09 -16.51 -8.79
CA THR A 140 20.53 -15.10 -8.67
C THR A 140 20.61 -14.42 -10.04
N ASP A 141 21.16 -15.09 -11.05
CA ASP A 141 21.26 -14.54 -12.42
C ASP A 141 19.87 -14.29 -13.04
N ALA A 142 18.88 -15.10 -12.64
CA ALA A 142 17.47 -14.92 -13.00
C ALA A 142 16.71 -13.99 -12.03
N ASN A 143 17.41 -13.25 -11.15
CA ASN A 143 16.79 -12.32 -10.19
C ASN A 143 15.72 -12.98 -9.28
N GLY A 144 15.93 -14.26 -8.94
CA GLY A 144 15.04 -15.06 -8.11
C GLY A 144 13.74 -15.47 -8.79
N ASP A 145 13.65 -15.41 -10.12
CA ASP A 145 12.44 -15.68 -10.91
C ASP A 145 12.14 -17.17 -11.09
N TRP A 146 12.33 -17.97 -10.03
CA TRP A 146 11.98 -19.38 -10.04
C TRP A 146 11.03 -19.72 -8.89
N SER A 147 9.99 -20.48 -9.21
CA SER A 147 9.01 -20.98 -8.26
C SER A 147 8.76 -22.46 -8.48
N PRO A 148 8.91 -23.32 -7.46
CA PRO A 148 8.62 -24.74 -7.60
C PRO A 148 7.12 -25.00 -7.87
N HIS A 149 6.22 -24.16 -7.35
CA HIS A 149 4.79 -24.24 -7.65
C HIS A 149 4.50 -23.94 -9.13
N ILE A 150 5.11 -22.90 -9.68
CA ILE A 150 4.92 -22.54 -11.09
C ILE A 150 5.54 -23.60 -12.00
N ALA A 151 6.72 -24.13 -11.66
CA ALA A 151 7.34 -25.22 -12.41
C ALA A 151 6.43 -26.46 -12.51
N LEU A 152 5.79 -26.86 -11.41
CA LEU A 152 4.83 -27.97 -11.41
C LEU A 152 3.57 -27.65 -12.24
N PHE A 153 3.07 -26.43 -12.18
CA PHE A 153 1.91 -25.99 -12.94
C PHE A 153 2.19 -25.98 -14.45
N GLU A 154 3.32 -25.41 -14.87
CA GLU A 154 3.76 -25.38 -16.27
C GLU A 154 4.05 -26.77 -16.83
N ALA A 155 4.54 -27.68 -15.98
CA ALA A 155 4.69 -29.10 -16.32
C ALA A 155 3.35 -29.86 -16.40
N GLY A 156 2.23 -29.22 -16.04
CA GLY A 156 0.90 -29.85 -16.02
C GLY A 156 0.71 -30.89 -14.91
N LEU A 157 1.53 -30.84 -13.86
CA LEU A 157 1.50 -31.77 -12.73
C LEU A 157 0.50 -31.35 -11.65
N ILE A 158 0.20 -30.05 -11.57
CA ILE A 158 -0.80 -29.48 -10.66
C ILE A 158 -1.69 -28.48 -11.41
N SER A 159 -2.94 -28.32 -10.96
CA SER A 159 -3.85 -27.28 -11.44
C SER A 159 -3.64 -25.96 -10.71
N SER A 160 -4.20 -24.87 -11.25
CA SER A 160 -4.20 -23.55 -10.57
C SER A 160 -4.84 -23.61 -9.18
N SER A 161 -5.93 -24.37 -9.01
CA SER A 161 -6.57 -24.56 -7.70
C SER A 161 -5.71 -25.35 -6.71
N GLN A 162 -4.83 -26.23 -7.19
CA GLN A 162 -3.89 -26.95 -6.33
C GLN A 162 -2.75 -26.04 -5.86
N ILE A 163 -2.31 -25.08 -6.68
CA ILE A 163 -1.27 -24.10 -6.27
C ILE A 163 -1.70 -23.35 -5.02
N GLU A 164 -2.95 -22.86 -4.95
CA GLU A 164 -3.45 -22.12 -3.79
C GLU A 164 -3.36 -22.94 -2.50
N ASN A 165 -3.86 -24.18 -2.53
CA ASN A 165 -3.80 -25.08 -1.38
C ASN A 165 -2.36 -25.47 -1.00
N LEU A 166 -1.50 -25.69 -2.00
CA LEU A 166 -0.11 -26.06 -1.76
C LEU A 166 0.72 -24.89 -1.24
N ARG A 167 0.40 -23.64 -1.57
CA ARG A 167 1.08 -22.47 -1.00
C ARG A 167 0.81 -22.29 0.50
N GLU A 168 -0.33 -22.76 0.98
CA GLU A 168 -0.61 -22.80 2.43
C GLU A 168 0.21 -23.88 3.15
N THR A 169 0.46 -25.01 2.47
CA THR A 169 1.14 -26.18 3.05
C THR A 169 2.67 -26.09 2.91
N CYS A 170 3.13 -25.68 1.73
CA CYS A 170 4.51 -25.54 1.29
C CYS A 170 4.77 -24.09 0.87
N PRO A 171 4.79 -23.13 1.81
CA PRO A 171 4.94 -21.72 1.47
C PRO A 171 6.30 -21.48 0.79
N GLN A 172 6.27 -20.86 -0.39
CA GLN A 172 7.45 -20.24 -0.97
C GLN A 172 7.47 -18.78 -0.53
N PRO A 173 8.61 -18.23 -0.08
CA PRO A 173 8.70 -16.79 0.13
C PRO A 173 8.56 -16.10 -1.21
N ILE A 174 7.54 -15.26 -1.31
CA ILE A 174 7.48 -14.26 -2.35
C ILE A 174 8.41 -13.17 -1.83
N TYR A 175 9.62 -13.06 -2.37
CA TYR A 175 10.46 -11.93 -1.98
C TYR A 175 9.86 -10.68 -2.60
N TYR A 176 9.40 -9.76 -1.75
CA TYR A 176 8.60 -8.62 -2.20
C TYR A 176 9.41 -7.80 -3.19
N GLY A 177 8.79 -7.63 -4.36
CA GLY A 177 9.12 -6.82 -5.53
C GLY A 177 7.84 -6.11 -5.88
#